data_AF-A0A7V5JHF5-F1
#
_entry.id   AF-A0A7V5JHF5-F1
#
_cell.length_a   1.000
_cell.length_b   1.000
_cell.length_c   1.000
_cell.angle_alpha   90.00
_cell.angle_beta   90.00
_cell.angle_gamma   90.00
#
_symmetry.space_group_name_H-M   'P 1'
#
loop_
_entity.id
_entity.type
_entity.pdbx_description
1 polymer ?
#
loop_
_entity_poly.entity_id
_entity_poly.type
_entity_poly.pdbx_seq_one_letter_code
_entity_poly.pdbx_strand_id
1 'polypeptide(L)'
;MKITRRWLGGLLAGLFAILAVTGGAQAAERYKPYVLAWRGNGDAELFREKVDEVKQSLADAGFEVVTVFNPYAGSKVKVDGVDEARIVVFTSPAIKKVAVMTKYGAFAVPQRASVTRVGNDIQVAYYNPVYMAHAYRLKSDLSRTAEALAKVLGRIEEYGAKRGLTKRKLRKYH
;
A
#
# COMPACT_ATOMS: atom_id res chain seq x y z
N MET A 1 32.17 -37.26 60.42
CA MET A 1 32.55 -36.37 59.31
C MET A 1 33.25 -37.17 58.23
N LYS A 2 32.63 -37.31 57.04
CA LYS A 2 33.21 -37.71 55.74
C LYS A 2 32.07 -37.67 54.71
N ILE A 3 31.91 -36.54 54.02
CA ILE A 3 30.95 -36.41 52.91
C ILE A 3 31.70 -36.79 51.63
N THR A 4 31.20 -37.80 50.93
CA THR A 4 31.81 -38.42 49.77
C THR A 4 31.47 -37.68 48.47
N ARG A 5 32.50 -37.56 47.63
CA ARG A 5 32.52 -37.06 46.24
C ARG A 5 31.50 -37.82 45.36
N ARG A 6 30.28 -37.33 45.18
CA ARG A 6 29.39 -37.78 44.08
C ARG A 6 28.65 -36.67 43.32
N TRP A 7 28.95 -35.40 43.60
CA TRP A 7 28.19 -34.26 43.06
C TRP A 7 28.97 -33.34 42.10
N LEU A 8 30.17 -33.70 41.67
CA LEU A 8 30.93 -32.87 40.72
C LEU A 8 30.82 -33.28 39.24
N GLY A 9 30.19 -34.42 38.93
CA GLY A 9 30.12 -34.95 37.56
C GLY A 9 28.93 -34.46 36.72
N GLY A 10 27.92 -33.83 37.32
CA GLY A 10 26.67 -33.47 36.64
C GLY A 10 26.60 -32.04 36.11
N LEU A 11 27.53 -31.16 36.48
CA LEU A 11 27.44 -29.72 36.21
C LEU A 11 28.07 -29.27 34.87
N LEU A 12 28.79 -30.15 34.18
CA LEU A 12 29.42 -29.84 32.89
C LEU A 12 28.62 -30.31 31.66
N ALA A 13 27.57 -31.12 31.84
CA ALA A 13 26.72 -31.59 30.74
C ALA A 13 25.43 -30.77 30.55
N GLY A 14 25.05 -29.93 31.52
CA GLY A 14 23.81 -29.14 31.47
C GLY A 14 23.97 -27.73 30.87
N LEU A 15 25.20 -27.23 30.72
CA LEU A 15 25.44 -25.82 30.37
C LEU A 15 25.56 -25.54 28.86
N PHE A 16 25.54 -26.59 28.01
CA PHE A 16 25.74 -26.45 26.56
C PHE A 16 24.46 -26.50 25.71
N ALA A 17 23.27 -26.62 26.32
CA ALA A 17 22.02 -26.91 25.60
C ALA A 17 21.05 -25.72 25.40
N ILE A 18 21.38 -24.49 25.85
CA ILE A 18 20.44 -23.34 25.82
C ILE A 18 20.96 -22.18 24.95
N LEU A 19 21.61 -22.47 23.82
CA LEU A 19 21.98 -21.47 22.82
C LEU A 19 21.58 -21.92 21.41
N ALA A 20 20.38 -22.50 21.29
CA ALA A 20 19.67 -22.45 20.02
C ALA A 20 19.19 -21.01 19.84
N VAL A 21 20.08 -20.16 19.32
CA VAL A 21 19.73 -18.83 18.82
C VAL A 21 18.61 -19.03 17.82
N THR A 22 17.39 -18.71 18.23
CA THR A 22 16.25 -18.51 17.34
C THR A 22 16.52 -17.23 16.54
N GLY A 23 17.51 -17.28 15.66
CA GLY A 23 17.70 -16.33 14.58
C GLY A 23 16.60 -16.57 13.55
N GLY A 24 15.36 -16.28 13.93
CA GLY A 24 14.28 -16.17 12.97
C GLY A 24 14.70 -15.11 11.98
N ALA A 25 15.06 -15.52 10.76
CA ALA A 25 15.20 -14.62 9.64
C ALA A 25 13.83 -13.97 9.45
N GLN A 26 13.58 -12.82 10.09
CA GLN A 26 12.37 -12.05 9.83
C GLN A 26 12.42 -11.70 8.34
N ALA A 27 11.51 -12.31 7.58
CA ALA A 27 11.32 -11.96 6.20
C ALA A 27 11.02 -10.46 6.16
N ALA A 28 11.91 -9.69 5.51
CA ALA A 28 11.74 -8.25 5.42
C ALA A 28 10.37 -7.93 4.82
N GLU A 29 9.64 -7.01 5.45
CA GLU A 29 8.32 -6.58 5.01
C GLU A 29 8.33 -6.20 3.52
N ARG A 30 7.30 -6.63 2.80
CA ARG A 30 7.19 -6.45 1.35
C ARG A 30 5.91 -5.70 1.03
N TYR A 31 6.07 -4.60 0.32
CA TYR A 31 4.98 -3.73 -0.08
C TYR A 31 4.63 -3.97 -1.53
N LYS A 32 3.34 -3.88 -1.86
CA LYS A 32 2.85 -3.89 -3.23
C LYS A 32 2.29 -2.49 -3.60
N PRO A 33 2.36 -2.12 -4.89
CA PRO A 33 2.09 -0.76 -5.33
C PRO A 33 0.62 -0.34 -5.22
N TYR A 34 -0.32 -1.26 -5.29
CA TYR A 34 -1.75 -0.93 -5.35
C TYR A 34 -2.54 -1.64 -4.27
N VAL A 35 -3.62 -1.01 -3.83
CA VAL A 35 -4.60 -1.56 -2.91
C VAL A 35 -5.93 -1.65 -3.65
N LEU A 36 -6.52 -2.85 -3.71
CA LEU A 36 -7.90 -3.03 -4.11
C LEU A 36 -8.77 -2.64 -2.91
N ALA A 37 -9.63 -1.66 -3.11
CA ALA A 37 -10.45 -1.05 -2.05
C ALA A 37 -11.86 -1.63 -2.03
N TRP A 38 -12.42 -1.85 -3.22
CA TRP A 38 -13.76 -2.38 -3.42
C TRP A 38 -13.85 -3.15 -4.75
N ARG A 39 -14.71 -4.17 -4.81
CA ARG A 39 -15.07 -4.91 -6.02
C ARG A 39 -16.52 -5.35 -5.91
N GLY A 40 -17.26 -5.22 -7.00
CA GLY A 40 -18.63 -5.73 -7.09
C GLY A 40 -19.10 -5.83 -8.54
N ASN A 41 -19.96 -6.79 -8.82
CA ASN A 41 -20.61 -6.92 -10.11
C ASN A 41 -21.52 -5.72 -10.38
N GLY A 42 -21.52 -5.19 -11.60
CA GLY A 42 -22.47 -4.14 -11.95
C GLY A 42 -22.32 -3.56 -13.33
N ASP A 43 -23.25 -2.68 -13.65
CA ASP A 43 -23.41 -2.03 -14.95
C ASP A 43 -22.80 -0.62 -14.96
N ALA A 44 -23.14 0.15 -15.99
CA ALA A 44 -22.66 1.52 -16.18
C ALA A 44 -23.24 2.50 -15.14
N GLU A 45 -24.37 2.18 -14.50
CA GLU A 45 -24.96 3.01 -13.45
C GLU A 45 -24.15 2.87 -12.17
N LEU A 46 -23.91 1.64 -11.71
CA LEU A 46 -23.05 1.39 -10.56
C LEU A 46 -21.65 1.96 -10.75
N PHE A 47 -21.11 1.92 -11.98
CA PHE A 47 -19.85 2.57 -12.30
C PHE A 47 -19.87 4.08 -12.00
N ARG A 48 -20.89 4.81 -12.47
CA ARG A 48 -21.00 6.26 -12.23
C ARG A 48 -21.18 6.56 -10.75
N GLU A 49 -22.04 5.82 -10.07
CA GLU A 49 -22.23 5.95 -8.62
C GLU A 49 -20.92 5.78 -7.86
N LYS A 50 -20.14 4.76 -8.22
CA LYS A 50 -18.86 4.49 -7.55
C LYS A 50 -17.81 5.57 -7.82
N VAL A 51 -17.84 6.21 -8.99
CA VAL A 51 -16.99 7.38 -9.27
C VAL A 51 -17.35 8.55 -8.35
N ASP A 52 -18.64 8.84 -8.17
CA ASP A 52 -19.10 9.92 -7.32
C ASP A 52 -18.88 9.63 -5.82
N GLU A 53 -19.11 8.39 -5.39
CA GLU A 53 -18.81 7.93 -4.04
C GLU A 53 -17.32 8.10 -3.70
N VAL A 54 -16.41 7.70 -4.60
CA VAL A 54 -14.96 7.86 -4.37
C VAL A 54 -14.58 9.34 -4.24
N LYS A 55 -15.13 10.22 -5.09
CA LYS A 55 -14.88 11.67 -5.00
C LYS A 55 -15.37 12.24 -3.67
N GLN A 56 -16.59 11.89 -3.27
CA GLN A 56 -17.23 12.38 -2.06
C GLN A 56 -16.51 11.88 -0.81
N SER A 57 -16.23 10.58 -0.71
CA SER A 57 -15.51 9.98 0.42
C SER A 57 -14.10 10.55 0.59
N LEU A 58 -13.40 10.88 -0.50
CA LEU A 58 -12.12 11.57 -0.42
C LEU A 58 -12.27 13.01 0.11
N ALA A 59 -13.24 13.77 -0.42
CA ALA A 59 -13.50 15.14 -0.01
C ALA A 59 -13.89 15.23 1.48
N ASP A 60 -14.81 14.39 1.93
CA ASP A 60 -15.29 14.34 3.33
C ASP A 60 -14.18 13.95 4.31
N ALA A 61 -13.18 13.21 3.83
CA ALA A 61 -12.00 12.84 4.61
C ALA A 61 -10.90 13.92 4.61
N GLY A 62 -11.14 15.07 4.00
CA GLY A 62 -10.21 16.19 3.94
C GLY A 62 -9.12 16.05 2.86
N PHE A 63 -9.31 15.17 1.88
CA PHE A 63 -8.48 15.17 0.67
C PHE A 63 -9.00 16.20 -0.34
N GLU A 64 -8.09 16.81 -1.07
CA GLU A 64 -8.40 17.74 -2.16
C GLU A 64 -8.47 16.94 -3.47
N VAL A 65 -9.66 16.82 -4.06
CA VAL A 65 -9.82 16.25 -5.42
C VAL A 65 -9.38 17.30 -6.44
N VAL A 66 -8.33 16.99 -7.20
CA VAL A 66 -7.71 17.91 -8.16
C VAL A 66 -8.37 17.80 -9.53
N THR A 67 -8.58 16.58 -10.00
CA THR A 67 -9.21 16.31 -11.29
C THR A 67 -9.72 14.89 -11.37
N VAL A 68 -10.68 14.66 -12.25
CA VAL A 68 -11.21 13.34 -12.58
C VAL A 68 -11.24 13.22 -14.10
N PHE A 69 -10.66 12.16 -14.65
CA PHE A 69 -10.61 11.97 -16.10
C PHE A 69 -10.65 10.51 -16.51
N ASN A 70 -11.04 10.24 -17.76
CA ASN A 70 -10.87 8.93 -18.39
C ASN A 70 -9.48 8.86 -19.04
N PRO A 71 -8.58 7.95 -18.61
CA PRO A 71 -7.23 7.85 -19.18
C PRO A 71 -7.22 7.37 -20.64
N TYR A 72 -8.34 6.88 -21.15
CA TYR A 72 -8.48 6.41 -22.52
C TYR A 72 -9.36 7.31 -23.40
N ALA A 73 -9.79 8.48 -22.90
CA ALA A 73 -10.56 9.42 -23.71
C ALA A 73 -9.81 9.78 -25.00
N GLY A 74 -10.46 9.63 -26.16
CA GLY A 74 -9.86 9.90 -27.47
C GLY A 74 -8.85 8.84 -27.94
N SER A 75 -8.68 7.75 -27.20
CA SER A 75 -7.80 6.64 -27.58
C SER A 75 -8.43 5.79 -28.69
N LYS A 76 -7.61 5.33 -29.64
CA LYS A 76 -8.00 4.30 -30.62
C LYS A 76 -7.88 2.87 -30.05
N VAL A 77 -7.37 2.72 -28.84
CA VAL A 77 -7.19 1.42 -28.19
C VAL A 77 -8.56 0.87 -27.80
N LYS A 78 -8.90 -0.31 -28.33
CA LYS A 78 -10.10 -1.06 -27.96
C LYS A 78 -9.76 -2.00 -26.81
N VAL A 79 -10.08 -1.58 -25.59
CA VAL A 79 -10.04 -2.43 -24.40
C VAL A 79 -11.48 -2.52 -23.88
N ASP A 80 -11.88 -3.66 -23.34
CA ASP A 80 -13.18 -3.78 -22.68
C ASP A 80 -13.27 -2.78 -21.53
N GLY A 81 -14.40 -2.08 -21.42
CA GLY A 81 -14.60 -1.07 -20.38
C GLY A 81 -13.79 0.21 -20.56
N VAL A 82 -13.29 0.52 -21.77
CA VAL A 82 -12.50 1.73 -22.05
C VAL A 82 -13.21 3.03 -21.66
N ASP A 83 -14.54 3.07 -21.82
CA ASP A 83 -15.38 4.20 -21.41
C ASP A 83 -15.68 4.20 -19.90
N GLU A 84 -15.48 3.06 -19.24
CA GLU A 84 -15.70 2.81 -17.82
C GLU A 84 -14.38 2.67 -17.07
N ALA A 85 -13.50 3.63 -17.32
CA ALA A 85 -12.30 3.89 -16.53
C ALA A 85 -12.28 5.36 -16.09
N ARG A 86 -12.15 5.63 -14.79
CA ARG A 86 -11.91 6.96 -14.24
C ARG A 86 -10.74 6.94 -13.29
N ILE A 87 -9.87 7.93 -13.43
CA ILE A 87 -8.83 8.25 -12.46
C ILE A 87 -9.28 9.49 -11.70
N VAL A 88 -9.40 9.35 -10.38
CA VAL A 88 -9.60 10.45 -9.44
C VAL A 88 -8.23 10.83 -8.89
N VAL A 89 -7.73 11.99 -9.30
CA VAL A 89 -6.46 12.54 -8.79
C VAL A 89 -6.76 13.40 -7.59
N PHE A 90 -6.07 13.14 -6.49
CA PHE A 90 -6.27 13.86 -5.24
C PHE A 90 -4.96 14.12 -4.50
N THR A 91 -4.98 15.01 -3.52
CA THR A 91 -3.85 15.30 -2.64
C THR A 91 -4.34 15.68 -1.25
N SER A 92 -3.42 16.03 -0.34
CA SER A 92 -3.78 16.59 0.96
C SER A 92 -2.66 17.49 1.51
N PRO A 93 -2.97 18.38 2.46
CA PRO A 93 -1.95 19.17 3.16
C PRO A 93 -0.85 18.30 3.79
N ALA A 94 -1.21 17.13 4.32
CA ALA A 94 -0.24 16.19 4.91
C ALA A 94 0.75 15.65 3.87
N ILE A 95 0.28 15.29 2.68
CA ILE A 95 1.14 14.81 1.58
C ILE A 95 2.06 15.93 1.11
N LYS A 96 1.52 17.14 0.85
CA LYS A 96 2.29 18.32 0.44
C LYS A 96 3.40 18.65 1.44
N LYS A 97 3.10 18.60 2.74
CA LYS A 97 4.08 18.85 3.81
C LYS A 97 5.25 17.87 3.79
N VAL A 98 5.01 16.58 3.51
CA VAL A 98 6.08 15.57 3.43
C VAL A 98 6.85 15.69 2.11
N ALA A 99 6.17 16.03 1.02
CA ALA A 99 6.75 16.14 -0.32
C ALA A 99 7.87 17.17 -0.41
N VAL A 100 7.75 18.31 0.27
CA VAL A 100 8.78 19.37 0.24
C VAL A 100 10.08 19.00 0.98
N MET A 101 10.08 17.90 1.74
CA MET A 101 11.24 17.49 2.55
C MET A 101 12.30 16.73 1.76
N THR A 102 12.07 16.38 0.49
CA THR A 102 13.00 15.60 -0.31
C THR A 102 13.03 16.07 -1.76
N LYS A 103 14.19 15.90 -2.42
CA LYS A 103 14.41 16.31 -3.82
C LYS A 103 13.35 15.76 -4.80
N TYR A 104 12.86 14.56 -4.56
CA TYR A 104 11.87 13.87 -5.42
C TYR A 104 10.48 13.81 -4.81
N GLY A 105 10.24 14.48 -3.68
CA GLY A 105 8.98 14.34 -2.95
C GLY A 105 7.79 14.95 -3.69
N ALA A 106 8.01 15.90 -4.60
CA ALA A 106 6.95 16.48 -5.43
C ALA A 106 6.20 15.43 -6.28
N PHE A 107 6.86 14.33 -6.68
CA PHE A 107 6.21 13.23 -7.41
C PHE A 107 5.19 12.47 -6.56
N ALA A 108 5.27 12.58 -5.23
CA ALA A 108 4.31 11.99 -4.31
C ALA A 108 3.07 12.86 -4.08
N VAL A 109 3.04 14.10 -4.58
CA VAL A 109 1.92 15.03 -4.32
C VAL A 109 0.60 14.55 -4.93
N PRO A 110 0.54 14.20 -6.24
CA PRO A 110 -0.69 13.66 -6.81
C PRO A 110 -0.85 12.19 -6.45
N GLN A 111 -1.83 11.88 -5.61
CA GLN A 111 -2.33 10.52 -5.42
C GLN A 111 -3.42 10.20 -6.43
N ARG A 112 -3.68 8.91 -6.63
CA ARG A 112 -4.66 8.42 -7.61
C ARG A 112 -5.47 7.29 -7.01
N ALA A 113 -6.80 7.41 -7.14
CA ALA A 113 -7.73 6.31 -7.05
C ALA A 113 -8.31 6.04 -8.45
N SER A 114 -8.58 4.78 -8.76
CA SER A 114 -9.17 4.36 -10.02
C SER A 114 -10.51 3.70 -9.76
N VAL A 115 -11.49 3.99 -10.61
CA VAL A 115 -12.71 3.20 -10.77
C VAL A 115 -12.67 2.62 -12.17
N THR A 116 -12.70 1.30 -12.29
CA THR A 116 -12.52 0.61 -13.59
C THR A 116 -13.42 -0.60 -13.71
N ARG A 117 -13.98 -0.84 -14.90
CA ARG A 117 -14.56 -2.13 -15.27
C ARG A 117 -13.47 -3.18 -15.51
N VAL A 118 -13.66 -4.37 -14.96
CA VAL A 118 -12.83 -5.57 -15.17
C VAL A 118 -13.76 -6.77 -15.33
N GLY A 119 -14.00 -7.17 -16.58
CA GLY A 119 -15.08 -8.11 -16.89
C GLY A 119 -16.44 -7.53 -16.48
N ASN A 120 -17.21 -8.28 -15.69
CA ASN A 120 -18.51 -7.83 -15.20
C ASN A 120 -18.42 -7.02 -13.90
N ASP A 121 -17.23 -6.90 -13.32
CA ASP A 121 -17.04 -6.21 -12.05
C ASP A 121 -16.59 -4.77 -12.26
N ILE A 122 -17.10 -3.89 -11.42
CA ILE A 122 -16.50 -2.59 -11.15
C ILE A 122 -15.52 -2.76 -9.99
N GLN A 123 -14.35 -2.12 -10.10
CA GLN A 123 -13.31 -2.16 -9.07
C GLN A 123 -12.88 -0.75 -8.70
N VAL A 124 -12.72 -0.51 -7.40
CA VAL A 124 -12.04 0.67 -6.87
C VAL A 124 -10.67 0.25 -6.37
N ALA A 125 -9.62 0.94 -6.80
CA ALA A 125 -8.27 0.72 -6.32
C ALA A 125 -7.54 2.05 -6.13
N TYR A 126 -6.50 2.07 -5.32
CA TYR A 126 -5.67 3.25 -5.14
C TYR A 126 -4.19 2.88 -4.97
N TYR A 127 -3.32 3.84 -5.24
CA TYR A 127 -1.89 3.66 -5.05
C TYR A 127 -1.55 3.57 -3.56
N ASN A 128 -0.76 2.58 -3.16
CA ASN A 128 -0.37 2.35 -1.77
C ASN A 128 0.57 3.47 -1.30
N PRO A 129 0.16 4.35 -0.35
CA PRO A 129 0.99 5.47 0.08
C PRO A 129 2.31 5.06 0.72
N VAL A 130 2.37 3.90 1.38
CA VAL A 130 3.60 3.38 2.01
C VAL A 130 4.61 2.93 0.95
N TYR A 131 4.13 2.20 -0.07
CA TYR A 131 4.95 1.82 -1.22
C TYR A 131 5.55 3.06 -1.88
N MET A 132 4.72 4.07 -2.13
CA MET A 132 5.13 5.34 -2.72
C MET A 132 6.19 6.05 -1.90
N ALA A 133 5.95 6.18 -0.60
CA ALA A 133 6.83 6.90 0.30
C ALA A 133 8.24 6.30 0.30
N HIS A 134 8.34 4.97 0.20
CA HIS A 134 9.60 4.28 0.04
C HIS A 134 10.22 4.48 -1.35
N ALA A 135 9.44 4.39 -2.42
CA ALA A 135 9.91 4.58 -3.79
C ALA A 135 10.48 6.00 -4.01
N TYR A 136 9.78 7.04 -3.57
CA TYR A 136 10.21 8.44 -3.65
C TYR A 136 11.06 8.91 -2.47
N ARG A 137 11.46 7.98 -1.59
CA ARG A 137 12.39 8.20 -0.47
C ARG A 137 11.95 9.33 0.46
N LEU A 138 10.64 9.49 0.67
CA LEU A 138 10.06 10.45 1.58
C LEU A 138 10.58 10.26 3.02
N LYS A 139 10.50 11.33 3.81
CA LYS A 139 10.90 11.32 5.23
C LYS A 139 9.87 10.66 6.14
N SER A 140 8.59 10.78 5.80
CA SER A 140 7.49 10.00 6.39
C SER A 140 7.20 8.78 5.51
N ASP A 141 6.68 7.71 6.10
CA ASP A 141 6.19 6.54 5.38
C ASP A 141 4.74 6.68 4.89
N LEU A 142 4.08 7.81 5.20
CA LEU A 142 2.68 8.07 4.86
C LEU A 142 1.69 6.99 5.39
N SER A 143 2.05 6.27 6.46
CA SER A 143 1.18 5.28 7.13
C SER A 143 -0.20 5.85 7.48
N ARG A 144 -0.26 7.04 8.10
CA ARG A 144 -1.52 7.72 8.42
C ARG A 144 -2.36 8.04 7.18
N THR A 145 -1.74 8.38 6.06
CA THR A 145 -2.45 8.57 4.79
C THR A 145 -3.01 7.25 4.27
N ALA A 146 -2.25 6.16 4.40
CA ALA A 146 -2.72 4.83 4.02
C ALA A 146 -3.90 4.36 4.88
N GLU A 147 -3.86 4.62 6.19
CA GLU A 147 -4.96 4.34 7.12
C GLU A 147 -6.21 5.17 6.79
N ALA A 148 -6.04 6.46 6.51
CA ALA A 148 -7.15 7.33 6.12
C ALA A 148 -7.83 6.85 4.83
N LEU A 149 -7.04 6.48 3.81
CA LEU A 149 -7.59 5.91 2.56
C LEU A 149 -8.28 4.57 2.78
N ALA A 150 -7.68 3.67 3.56
CA ALA A 150 -8.28 2.38 3.87
C ALA A 150 -9.61 2.53 4.61
N LYS A 151 -9.73 3.53 5.50
CA LYS A 151 -10.97 3.85 6.21
C LYS A 151 -12.09 4.32 5.29
N VAL A 152 -11.76 5.14 4.28
CA VAL A 152 -12.78 5.88 3.50
C VAL A 152 -13.09 5.24 2.14
N LEU A 153 -12.17 4.46 1.59
CA LEU A 153 -12.34 3.74 0.32
C LEU A 153 -12.42 2.22 0.50
N GLY A 154 -11.97 1.70 1.65
CA GLY A 154 -11.85 0.27 1.91
C GLY A 154 -10.45 -0.28 1.60
N ARG A 155 -10.25 -1.56 1.95
CA ARG A 155 -9.00 -2.30 1.72
C ARG A 155 -9.28 -3.80 1.74
N ILE A 156 -9.30 -4.42 0.57
CA ILE A 156 -9.47 -5.85 0.37
C ILE A 156 -8.10 -6.54 0.33
N GLU A 157 -7.24 -6.13 -0.61
CA GLU A 157 -5.92 -6.76 -0.80
C GLU A 157 -4.92 -5.80 -1.45
N GLU A 158 -3.62 -6.11 -1.36
CA GLU A 158 -2.59 -5.42 -2.14
C GLU A 158 -2.15 -6.23 -3.37
N TYR A 159 -1.91 -5.56 -4.50
CA TYR A 159 -1.61 -6.20 -5.79
C TYR A 159 -0.60 -5.43 -6.66
N GLY A 160 -0.28 -5.99 -7.84
CA GLY A 160 0.63 -5.45 -8.83
C GLY A 160 1.96 -6.19 -8.89
N ALA A 161 2.82 -6.05 -7.87
CA ALA A 161 4.08 -6.78 -7.82
C ALA A 161 3.88 -8.20 -7.26
N LYS A 162 4.19 -9.25 -8.06
CA LYS A 162 3.97 -10.68 -7.70
C LYS A 162 4.39 -11.03 -6.26
N ARG A 163 5.57 -10.58 -5.84
CA ARG A 163 6.09 -10.80 -4.46
C ARG A 163 6.15 -9.52 -3.62
N GLY A 164 5.75 -8.37 -4.13
CA GLY A 164 6.08 -7.08 -3.51
C GLY A 164 7.60 -6.80 -3.44
N LEU A 165 7.94 -5.60 -2.97
CA LEU A 165 9.33 -5.15 -2.82
C LEU A 165 9.59 -4.73 -1.37
N THR A 166 10.80 -5.01 -0.88
CA THR A 166 11.20 -4.53 0.44
C THR A 166 11.49 -3.03 0.42
N LYS A 167 11.37 -2.37 1.57
CA LYS A 167 11.75 -0.95 1.74
C LYS A 167 13.13 -0.63 1.14
N ARG A 168 14.12 -1.50 1.39
CA ARG A 168 15.48 -1.35 0.84
C ARG A 168 15.50 -1.36 -0.69
N LYS A 169 14.72 -2.24 -1.33
CA LYS A 169 14.63 -2.31 -2.80
C LYS A 169 13.91 -1.10 -3.38
N LEU A 170 12.80 -0.67 -2.76
CA LEU A 170 12.05 0.50 -3.21
C LEU A 170 12.90 1.78 -3.18
N ARG A 171 13.67 1.98 -2.11
CA ARG A 171 14.56 3.14 -1.99
C ARG A 171 15.74 3.11 -2.96
N LYS A 172 16.01 1.98 -3.60
CA LYS A 172 17.04 1.83 -4.64
C LYS A 172 16.48 1.98 -6.05
N TYR A 173 15.21 2.30 -6.25
CA TYR A 173 14.70 2.63 -7.59
C TYR A 173 15.27 4.00 -8.00
N HIS A 174 15.79 4.14 -9.22
CA HIS A 174 16.29 5.37 -9.83
C HIS A 174 15.81 5.44 -11.27
#